data_AF-A0A1J5LXY8-F1
#
_entry.id   AF-A0A1J5LXY8-F1
#
_cell.length_a   1.000
_cell.length_b   1.000
_cell.length_c   1.000
_cell.angle_alpha   90.00
_cell.angle_beta   90.00
_cell.angle_gamma   90.00
#
_symmetry.space_group_name_H-M   'P 1'
#
loop_
_entity.id
_entity.type
_entity.pdbx_description
1 polymer ?
#
loop_
_entity_poly.entity_id
_entity_poly.type
_entity_poly.pdbx_seq_one_letter_code
_entity_poly.pdbx_strand_id
1 'polypeptide(L)'
;MYYTEAGSATWGTVCTARETPELLAAFAAHHAAIGASKVYLYLDEPSPRALELLAVIPAVDVTVCDQAYWARVNNGRPRSQEGRQIVNAQDALRRAEVDWLLHIDADEFLSPQRDLSLELSQVPSGIEYLHLEMRERAFVGNRPPETIFDGAFRVPIGQEQRVLRLIYGPGFGFTNGGFAGQTAGKSLVRVKDCDLLMGIHRPRVPSAQARERPMGLACQSAVLLHFEGLTPAHWMAKITRYSQTARYSQGDLLGRHQKRQVNYLIRNNWSAEALRKLHDLLKVIDEPTETRLRGLGVLETSAVNPSYGLRVFGLGAEVDLSVECSDRGWVDWAPGILSYAA
;
A
#
# COMPACT_ATOMS: atom_id res chain seq x y z
N MET A 1 -31.65 19.15 -6.41
CA MET A 1 -30.60 19.98 -7.01
C MET A 1 -30.06 20.87 -5.91
N TYR A 2 -28.85 20.60 -5.42
CA TYR A 2 -28.07 21.54 -4.61
C TYR A 2 -26.62 21.36 -5.03
N TYR A 3 -26.19 22.12 -6.04
CA TYR A 3 -24.79 22.38 -6.26
C TYR A 3 -24.43 23.53 -5.33
N THR A 4 -23.79 23.24 -4.21
CA THR A 4 -23.10 24.26 -3.41
C THR A 4 -21.88 24.74 -4.19
N GLU A 5 -21.63 26.05 -4.16
CA GLU A 5 -20.45 26.68 -4.77
C GLU A 5 -19.17 25.88 -4.45
N ALA A 6 -18.45 25.48 -5.51
CA ALA A 6 -17.39 24.48 -5.43
C ALA A 6 -16.12 25.05 -4.79
N GLY A 7 -16.01 24.95 -3.47
CA GLY A 7 -14.71 24.79 -2.83
C GLY A 7 -14.11 23.42 -3.21
N SER A 8 -12.79 23.33 -3.39
CA SER A 8 -12.11 22.04 -3.58
C SER A 8 -12.24 21.21 -2.29
N ALA A 9 -12.68 19.97 -2.37
CA ALA A 9 -12.77 19.11 -1.19
C ALA A 9 -11.37 18.76 -0.67
N THR A 10 -11.20 18.77 0.64
CA THR A 10 -9.95 18.36 1.30
C THR A 10 -9.90 16.85 1.47
N TRP A 11 -8.70 16.29 1.42
CA TRP A 11 -8.50 14.87 1.66
C TRP A 11 -7.22 14.62 2.45
N GLY A 12 -7.13 13.45 3.07
CA GLY A 12 -5.95 13.01 3.77
C GLY A 12 -5.75 11.51 3.70
N THR A 13 -4.61 11.05 4.20
CA THR A 13 -4.29 9.62 4.30
C THR A 13 -4.20 9.20 5.76
N VAL A 14 -4.50 7.93 6.03
CA VAL A 14 -4.16 7.26 7.28
C VAL A 14 -3.35 6.01 6.96
N CYS A 15 -2.22 5.85 7.66
CA CYS A 15 -1.35 4.70 7.54
C CYS A 15 -0.90 4.23 8.93
N THR A 16 -0.93 2.91 9.16
CA THR A 16 -0.26 2.29 10.31
C THR A 16 0.93 1.52 9.81
N ALA A 17 2.11 1.92 10.27
CA ALA A 17 3.36 1.46 9.69
C ALA A 17 4.40 1.11 10.75
N ARG A 18 5.17 0.08 10.44
CA ARG A 18 6.35 -0.38 11.17
C ARG A 18 7.41 -0.55 10.08
N GLU A 19 8.02 0.55 9.66
CA GLU A 19 8.75 0.70 8.39
C GLU A 19 9.99 1.57 8.56
N THR A 20 10.88 1.62 7.56
CA THR A 20 12.10 2.45 7.62
C THR A 20 11.73 3.95 7.67
N PRO A 21 12.53 4.79 8.37
CA PRO A 21 12.31 6.24 8.39
C PRO A 21 12.25 6.86 6.99
N GLU A 22 13.04 6.37 6.04
CA GLU A 22 13.12 6.84 4.67
C GLU A 22 11.82 6.61 3.91
N LEU A 23 11.21 5.41 4.05
CA LEU A 23 9.94 5.10 3.43
C LEU A 23 8.80 5.95 4.03
N LEU A 24 8.79 6.11 5.35
CA LEU A 24 7.79 6.92 6.04
C LEU A 24 7.85 8.40 5.61
N ALA A 25 9.06 8.95 5.50
CA ALA A 25 9.28 10.30 4.99
C ALA A 25 8.83 10.43 3.53
N ALA A 26 9.19 9.47 2.67
CA ALA A 26 8.77 9.44 1.28
C ALA A 26 7.24 9.36 1.13
N PHE A 27 6.58 8.51 1.91
CA PHE A 27 5.13 8.38 1.96
C PHE A 27 4.47 9.71 2.35
N ALA A 28 4.92 10.32 3.45
CA ALA A 28 4.37 11.58 3.93
C ALA A 28 4.58 12.71 2.93
N ALA A 29 5.81 12.86 2.44
CA ALA A 29 6.19 13.95 1.55
C ALA A 29 5.50 13.85 0.19
N HIS A 30 5.36 12.64 -0.36
CA HIS A 30 4.62 12.41 -1.61
C HIS A 30 3.16 12.85 -1.47
N HIS A 31 2.45 12.31 -0.48
CA HIS A 31 1.01 12.59 -0.32
C HIS A 31 0.74 14.07 -0.01
N ALA A 32 1.56 14.70 0.82
CA ALA A 32 1.47 16.14 1.08
C ALA A 32 1.74 16.97 -0.20
N ALA A 33 2.75 16.60 -0.99
CA ALA A 33 3.10 17.33 -2.21
C ALA A 33 2.03 17.23 -3.32
N ILE A 34 1.23 16.16 -3.35
CA ILE A 34 0.12 16.00 -4.30
C ILE A 34 -1.23 16.53 -3.78
N GLY A 35 -1.24 17.23 -2.63
CA GLY A 35 -2.40 17.97 -2.15
C GLY A 35 -3.17 17.33 -0.98
N ALA A 36 -2.64 16.30 -0.32
CA ALA A 36 -3.22 15.83 0.93
C ALA A 36 -3.12 16.95 1.99
N SER A 37 -4.25 17.33 2.56
CA SER A 37 -4.30 18.33 3.63
C SER A 37 -3.82 17.78 4.98
N LYS A 38 -3.92 16.45 5.16
CA LYS A 38 -3.44 15.72 6.34
C LYS A 38 -2.87 14.35 5.97
N VAL A 39 -1.82 13.93 6.67
CA VAL A 39 -1.23 12.60 6.60
C VAL A 39 -1.15 12.05 8.02
N TYR A 40 -2.13 11.24 8.42
CA TYR A 40 -2.18 10.60 9.74
C TYR A 40 -1.28 9.36 9.74
N LEU A 41 -0.14 9.45 10.42
CA LEU A 41 0.84 8.36 10.52
C LEU A 41 0.85 7.75 11.92
N TYR A 42 0.48 6.49 12.00
CA TYR A 42 0.55 5.70 13.22
C TYR A 42 1.81 4.84 13.19
N LEU A 43 2.81 5.25 13.97
CA LEU A 43 4.06 4.50 14.11
C LEU A 43 3.83 3.34 15.08
N ASP A 44 3.75 2.13 14.54
CA ASP A 44 3.46 0.91 15.30
C ASP A 44 4.66 0.45 16.17
N GLU A 45 5.77 1.16 16.08
CA GLU A 45 6.88 1.22 17.05
C GLU A 45 7.52 2.63 17.04
N PRO A 46 8.08 3.11 18.17
CA PRO A 46 8.79 4.38 18.21
C PRO A 46 10.02 4.40 17.29
N SER A 47 10.22 5.50 16.56
CA SER A 47 11.41 5.73 15.74
C SER A 47 11.83 7.19 15.81
N PRO A 48 12.90 7.53 16.57
CA PRO A 48 13.36 8.91 16.70
C PRO A 48 13.70 9.56 15.36
N ARG A 49 14.37 8.83 14.44
CA ARG A 49 14.71 9.35 13.10
C ARG A 49 13.46 9.59 12.26
N ALA A 50 12.46 8.71 12.32
CA ALA A 50 11.20 8.97 11.62
C ALA A 50 10.49 10.21 12.17
N LEU A 51 10.45 10.39 13.50
CA LEU A 51 9.85 11.57 14.11
C LEU A 51 10.54 12.88 13.67
N GLU A 52 11.88 12.89 13.61
CA GLU A 52 12.66 14.02 13.12
C GLU A 52 12.31 14.36 11.66
N LEU A 53 12.34 13.37 10.77
CA LEU A 53 12.02 13.54 9.35
C LEU A 53 10.56 13.96 9.11
N LEU A 54 9.62 13.44 9.90
CA LEU A 54 8.20 13.73 9.74
C LEU A 54 7.83 15.12 10.27
N ALA A 55 8.56 15.63 11.27
CA ALA A 55 8.28 16.94 11.88
C ALA A 55 8.43 18.12 10.91
N VAL A 56 9.19 17.96 9.81
CA VAL A 56 9.37 19.03 8.82
C VAL A 56 8.24 19.12 7.80
N ILE A 57 7.32 18.16 7.77
CA ILE A 57 6.21 18.10 6.79
C ILE A 57 4.91 18.57 7.47
N PRO A 58 4.41 19.79 7.21
CA PRO A 58 3.32 20.39 7.99
C PRO A 58 2.00 19.62 7.96
N ALA A 59 1.74 18.85 6.90
CA ALA A 59 0.52 18.06 6.76
C ALA A 59 0.53 16.79 7.64
N VAL A 60 1.67 16.40 8.21
CA VAL A 60 1.79 15.14 8.95
C VAL A 60 1.30 15.28 10.38
N ASP A 61 0.49 14.31 10.78
CA ASP A 61 0.04 14.10 12.16
C ASP A 61 0.52 12.71 12.61
N VAL A 62 1.53 12.68 13.49
CA VAL A 62 2.15 11.43 13.94
C VAL A 62 1.62 10.99 15.30
N THR A 63 1.19 9.73 15.38
CA THR A 63 0.88 9.03 16.63
C THR A 63 1.85 7.88 16.85
N VAL A 64 2.58 7.89 17.96
CA VAL A 64 3.39 6.72 18.39
C VAL A 64 2.48 5.72 19.11
N CYS A 65 2.40 4.50 18.59
CA CYS A 65 1.51 3.45 19.10
C CYS A 65 2.19 2.59 20.16
N ASP A 66 2.59 3.23 21.26
CA ASP A 66 3.17 2.54 22.41
C ASP A 66 2.11 1.76 23.23
N GLN A 67 2.54 1.16 24.34
CA GLN A 67 1.65 0.40 25.21
C GLN A 67 0.50 1.27 25.77
N ALA A 68 0.77 2.53 26.10
CA ALA A 68 -0.22 3.44 26.66
C ALA A 68 -1.27 3.84 25.61
N TYR A 69 -0.84 4.11 24.39
CA TYR A 69 -1.71 4.33 23.24
C TYR A 69 -2.68 3.16 23.07
N TRP A 70 -2.16 1.93 22.95
CA TRP A 70 -2.98 0.75 22.71
C TRP A 70 -3.94 0.44 23.86
N ALA A 71 -3.52 0.64 25.11
CA ALA A 71 -4.40 0.50 26.27
C ALA A 71 -5.57 1.49 26.20
N ARG A 72 -5.30 2.74 25.81
CA ARG A 72 -6.33 3.79 25.68
C ARG A 72 -7.30 3.53 24.52
N VAL A 73 -6.82 3.17 23.32
CA VAL A 73 -7.68 3.14 22.13
C VAL A 73 -8.40 1.81 21.91
N ASN A 74 -7.87 0.69 22.44
CA ASN A 74 -8.41 -0.65 22.19
C ASN A 74 -8.29 -1.59 23.39
N ASN A 75 -7.96 -1.09 24.58
CA ASN A 75 -7.73 -1.92 25.78
C ASN A 75 -6.65 -3.00 25.55
N GLY A 76 -5.64 -2.67 24.76
CA GLY A 76 -4.54 -3.56 24.42
C GLY A 76 -4.25 -3.61 22.92
N ARG A 77 -3.00 -3.95 22.59
CA ARG A 77 -2.51 -4.02 21.20
C ARG A 77 -3.11 -5.25 20.50
N PRO A 78 -3.87 -5.08 19.40
CA PRO A 78 -4.32 -6.22 18.61
C PRO A 78 -3.12 -7.08 18.16
N ARG A 79 -3.30 -8.42 18.19
CA ARG A 79 -2.25 -9.36 17.77
C ARG A 79 -1.98 -9.30 16.27
N SER A 80 -3.00 -9.04 15.46
CA SER A 80 -2.89 -9.00 14.00
C SER A 80 -2.48 -7.60 13.51
N GLN A 81 -1.69 -7.56 12.44
CA GLN A 81 -1.38 -6.32 11.73
C GLN A 81 -2.65 -5.61 11.23
N GLU A 82 -3.54 -6.33 10.58
CA GLU A 82 -4.81 -5.79 10.08
C GLU A 82 -5.69 -5.24 11.21
N GLY A 83 -5.69 -5.89 12.39
CA GLY A 83 -6.44 -5.41 13.54
C GLY A 83 -5.91 -4.06 14.06
N ARG A 84 -4.57 -3.91 14.11
CA ARG A 84 -3.91 -2.64 14.45
C ARG A 84 -4.26 -1.54 13.45
N GLN A 85 -4.17 -1.85 12.16
CA GLN A 85 -4.53 -0.94 11.06
C GLN A 85 -5.99 -0.47 11.16
N ILE A 86 -6.93 -1.38 11.39
CA ILE A 86 -8.36 -1.04 11.50
C ILE A 86 -8.62 -0.13 12.71
N VAL A 87 -8.05 -0.45 13.87
CA VAL A 87 -8.21 0.37 15.09
C VAL A 87 -7.69 1.79 14.86
N ASN A 88 -6.49 1.92 14.29
CA ASN A 88 -5.87 3.21 14.03
C ASN A 88 -6.59 4.00 12.94
N ALA A 89 -7.08 3.34 11.88
CA ALA A 89 -7.88 3.97 10.85
C ALA A 89 -9.20 4.50 11.42
N GLN A 90 -9.84 3.76 12.32
CA GLN A 90 -11.04 4.22 13.02
C GLN A 90 -10.73 5.39 13.96
N ASP A 91 -9.58 5.38 14.63
CA ASP A 91 -9.11 6.49 15.45
C ASP A 91 -8.89 7.76 14.63
N ALA A 92 -8.24 7.64 13.47
CA ALA A 92 -8.04 8.73 12.52
C ALA A 92 -9.36 9.28 11.99
N LEU A 93 -10.30 8.40 11.57
CA LEU A 93 -11.60 8.81 11.06
C LEU A 93 -12.37 9.67 12.07
N ARG A 94 -12.34 9.32 13.37
CA ARG A 94 -13.03 10.09 14.43
C ARG A 94 -12.47 11.49 14.65
N ARG A 95 -11.20 11.73 14.34
CA ARG A 95 -10.50 13.00 14.56
C ARG A 95 -10.11 13.71 13.26
N ALA A 96 -10.60 13.21 12.12
CA ALA A 96 -10.15 13.68 10.83
C ALA A 96 -10.65 15.10 10.55
N GLU A 97 -9.71 16.00 10.27
CA GLU A 97 -9.94 17.39 9.84
C GLU A 97 -9.90 17.53 8.31
N VAL A 98 -10.49 16.57 7.59
CA VAL A 98 -10.54 16.53 6.12
C VAL A 98 -11.91 16.01 5.67
N ASP A 99 -12.34 16.34 4.45
CA ASP A 99 -13.62 15.85 3.93
C ASP A 99 -13.60 14.36 3.58
N TRP A 100 -12.41 13.86 3.21
CA TRP A 100 -12.19 12.48 2.76
C TRP A 100 -10.91 11.87 3.34
N LEU A 101 -10.97 10.61 3.78
CA LEU A 101 -9.84 9.90 4.40
C LEU A 101 -9.51 8.59 3.68
N LEU A 102 -8.26 8.46 3.22
CA LEU A 102 -7.74 7.29 2.50
C LEU A 102 -6.97 6.38 3.44
N HIS A 103 -7.40 5.14 3.62
CA HIS A 103 -6.65 4.16 4.41
C HIS A 103 -5.75 3.31 3.51
N ILE A 104 -4.43 3.49 3.63
CA ILE A 104 -3.40 2.87 2.78
C ILE A 104 -2.19 2.41 3.59
N ASP A 105 -1.48 1.44 3.04
CA ASP A 105 -0.22 0.92 3.59
C ASP A 105 0.97 1.81 3.16
N ALA A 106 2.11 1.71 3.85
CA ALA A 106 3.26 2.59 3.61
C ALA A 106 3.97 2.31 2.28
N ASP A 107 3.75 1.14 1.69
CA ASP A 107 4.20 0.73 0.36
C ASP A 107 3.13 0.98 -0.72
N GLU A 108 2.09 1.75 -0.41
CA GLU A 108 1.03 2.13 -1.34
C GLU A 108 1.00 3.65 -1.54
N PHE A 109 1.11 4.09 -2.80
CA PHE A 109 1.24 5.49 -3.16
C PHE A 109 0.13 5.90 -4.11
N LEU A 110 -0.57 6.97 -3.76
CA LEU A 110 -1.59 7.55 -4.62
C LEU A 110 -0.95 8.19 -5.86
N SER A 111 -1.42 7.82 -7.05
CA SER A 111 -1.00 8.41 -8.32
C SER A 111 -2.19 9.14 -8.94
N PRO A 112 -2.32 10.46 -8.73
CA PRO A 112 -3.38 11.25 -9.35
C PRO A 112 -3.13 11.35 -10.87
N GLN A 113 -4.18 11.05 -11.63
CA GLN A 113 -4.24 11.24 -13.09
C GLN A 113 -4.95 12.54 -13.46
N ARG A 114 -5.79 13.03 -12.54
CA ARG A 114 -6.54 14.28 -12.61
C ARG A 114 -6.61 14.90 -11.22
N ASP A 115 -7.19 16.09 -11.12
CA ASP A 115 -7.44 16.72 -9.83
C ASP A 115 -8.41 15.87 -8.99
N LEU A 116 -7.87 15.25 -7.93
CA LEU A 116 -8.64 14.44 -7.01
C LEU A 116 -9.61 15.30 -6.20
N SER A 117 -9.15 16.44 -5.67
CA SER A 117 -9.96 17.34 -4.86
C SER A 117 -11.19 17.84 -5.61
N LEU A 118 -11.05 18.07 -6.93
CA LEU A 118 -12.18 18.38 -7.80
C LEU A 118 -13.15 17.20 -7.93
N GLU A 119 -12.69 15.96 -8.18
CA GLU A 119 -13.59 14.80 -8.22
C GLU A 119 -14.36 14.66 -6.91
N LEU A 120 -13.66 14.76 -5.78
CA LEU A 120 -14.21 14.64 -4.44
C LEU A 120 -15.27 15.70 -4.12
N SER A 121 -15.13 16.91 -4.65
CA SER A 121 -16.13 17.97 -4.50
C SER A 121 -17.41 17.70 -5.31
N GLN A 122 -17.34 16.86 -6.35
CA GLN A 122 -18.48 16.50 -7.21
C GLN A 122 -19.19 15.22 -6.76
N VAL A 123 -18.62 14.46 -5.81
CA VAL A 123 -19.24 13.22 -5.36
C VAL A 123 -20.55 13.51 -4.62
N PRO A 124 -21.70 12.95 -5.05
CA PRO A 124 -22.99 13.17 -4.40
C PRO A 124 -22.98 12.80 -2.91
N SER A 125 -23.78 13.50 -2.10
CA SER A 125 -23.81 13.32 -0.64
C SER A 125 -24.19 11.91 -0.18
N GLY A 126 -24.95 11.16 -0.98
CA GLY A 126 -25.32 9.76 -0.70
C GLY A 126 -24.23 8.73 -1.01
N ILE A 127 -23.11 9.15 -1.59
CA ILE A 127 -21.94 8.28 -1.82
C ILE A 127 -20.96 8.48 -0.67
N GLU A 128 -20.63 7.37 -0.01
CA GLU A 128 -19.92 7.34 1.27
C GLU A 128 -18.43 7.02 1.11
N TYR A 129 -18.05 6.37 0.00
CA TYR A 129 -16.66 6.11 -0.31
C TYR A 129 -16.39 6.08 -1.82
N LEU A 130 -15.16 6.43 -2.20
CA LEU A 130 -14.60 6.10 -3.49
C LEU A 130 -13.65 4.91 -3.37
N HIS A 131 -13.69 4.03 -4.35
CA HIS A 131 -12.82 2.86 -4.44
C HIS A 131 -11.66 3.14 -5.40
N LEU A 132 -10.43 2.98 -4.91
CA LEU A 132 -9.24 3.14 -5.73
C LEU A 132 -8.76 1.79 -6.20
N GLU A 133 -8.65 1.65 -7.51
CA GLU A 133 -8.01 0.49 -8.12
C GLU A 133 -6.50 0.50 -7.86
N MET A 134 -5.94 -0.69 -7.70
CA MET A 134 -4.51 -0.85 -7.56
C MET A 134 -3.82 -1.03 -8.91
N ARG A 135 -2.54 -0.66 -8.95
CA ARG A 135 -1.55 -1.06 -9.94
C ARG A 135 -0.37 -1.65 -9.19
N GLU A 136 0.07 -2.86 -9.52
CA GLU A 136 1.18 -3.50 -8.82
C GLU A 136 2.49 -3.36 -9.59
N ARG A 137 3.55 -2.95 -8.90
CA ARG A 137 4.87 -2.80 -9.53
C ARG A 137 5.41 -4.12 -10.09
N ALA A 138 5.99 -4.03 -11.28
CA ALA A 138 6.94 -4.96 -11.88
C ALA A 138 8.27 -4.24 -12.18
N PHE A 139 9.38 -4.93 -11.96
CA PHE A 139 10.71 -4.50 -12.39
C PHE A 139 10.88 -4.80 -13.88
N VAL A 140 11.40 -3.83 -14.62
CA VAL A 140 11.73 -3.99 -16.05
C VAL A 140 13.18 -4.47 -16.16
N GLY A 141 13.38 -5.61 -16.81
CA GLY A 141 14.67 -6.30 -16.92
C GLY A 141 15.76 -5.45 -17.56
N ASN A 142 17.01 -5.74 -17.18
CA ASN A 142 18.25 -5.04 -17.55
C ASN A 142 18.39 -3.60 -17.04
N ARG A 143 17.46 -3.09 -16.24
CA ARG A 143 17.55 -1.76 -15.63
C ARG A 143 17.54 -1.91 -14.11
N PRO A 144 18.71 -1.86 -13.44
CA PRO A 144 18.71 -1.82 -11.98
C PRO A 144 17.95 -0.56 -11.53
N PRO A 145 17.04 -0.67 -10.55
CA PRO A 145 16.35 0.49 -10.01
C PRO A 145 17.37 1.42 -9.32
N GLU A 146 17.32 2.71 -9.61
CA GLU A 146 18.07 3.74 -8.89
C GLU A 146 17.43 3.97 -7.51
N THR A 147 16.09 3.88 -7.45
CA THR A 147 15.33 4.03 -6.22
C THR A 147 14.35 2.88 -6.00
N ILE A 148 13.92 2.68 -4.75
CA ILE A 148 12.87 1.71 -4.41
C ILE A 148 11.52 1.98 -5.09
N PHE A 149 11.34 3.14 -5.73
CA PHE A 149 10.12 3.54 -6.43
C PHE A 149 10.16 3.31 -7.96
N ASP A 150 11.28 2.86 -8.51
CA ASP A 150 11.40 2.62 -9.94
C ASP A 150 10.70 1.31 -10.35
N GLY A 151 10.10 1.32 -11.54
CA GLY A 151 9.45 0.17 -12.15
C GLY A 151 8.33 0.56 -13.12
N ALA A 152 7.67 -0.45 -13.66
CA ALA A 152 6.40 -0.30 -14.38
C ALA A 152 5.28 -0.92 -13.54
N PHE A 153 4.03 -0.61 -13.84
CA PHE A 153 2.91 -1.06 -13.03
C PHE A 153 1.92 -1.89 -13.84
N ARG A 154 1.58 -3.07 -13.33
CA ARG A 154 0.57 -3.94 -13.91
C ARG A 154 -0.82 -3.39 -13.63
N VAL A 155 -1.66 -3.40 -14.65
CA VAL A 155 -3.09 -3.10 -14.53
C VAL A 155 -3.81 -4.41 -14.21
N PRO A 156 -4.78 -4.43 -13.26
CA PRO A 156 -5.50 -5.64 -12.93
C PRO A 156 -6.34 -6.09 -14.13
N ILE A 157 -6.23 -7.35 -14.51
CA ILE A 157 -6.93 -7.91 -15.66
C ILE A 157 -8.15 -8.72 -15.19
N GLY A 158 -9.35 -8.24 -15.48
CA GLY A 158 -10.63 -8.94 -15.26
C GLY A 158 -10.98 -9.95 -16.36
N GLN A 159 -10.03 -10.79 -16.79
CA GLN A 159 -10.22 -11.75 -17.89
C GLN A 159 -10.34 -13.19 -17.39
N GLU A 160 -10.80 -14.08 -18.28
CA GLU A 160 -10.86 -15.51 -17.98
C GLU A 160 -9.48 -16.09 -17.63
N GLN A 161 -9.47 -17.09 -16.73
CA GLN A 161 -8.25 -17.76 -16.27
C GLN A 161 -7.39 -18.33 -17.40
N ARG A 162 -8.01 -18.75 -18.52
CA ARG A 162 -7.30 -19.25 -19.70
C ARG A 162 -6.49 -18.15 -20.39
N VAL A 163 -7.04 -16.95 -20.49
CA VAL A 163 -6.37 -15.77 -21.06
C VAL A 163 -5.22 -15.34 -20.16
N LEU A 164 -5.46 -15.23 -18.85
CA LEU A 164 -4.43 -14.87 -17.88
C LEU A 164 -3.25 -15.86 -17.90
N ARG A 165 -3.52 -17.16 -18.08
CA ARG A 165 -2.48 -18.19 -18.23
C ARG A 165 -1.61 -17.99 -19.46
N LEU A 166 -2.18 -17.55 -20.58
CA LEU A 166 -1.42 -17.24 -21.80
C LEU A 166 -0.54 -15.99 -21.64
N ILE A 167 -1.02 -15.01 -20.87
CA ILE A 167 -0.28 -13.77 -20.61
C ILE A 167 0.87 -14.03 -19.63
N TYR A 168 0.59 -14.59 -18.45
CA TYR A 168 1.54 -14.71 -17.34
C TYR A 168 2.31 -16.04 -17.29
N GLY A 169 1.98 -16.99 -18.16
CA GLY A 169 2.74 -18.22 -18.33
C GLY A 169 2.95 -18.99 -17.02
N PRO A 170 4.19 -19.40 -16.68
CA PRO A 170 4.49 -20.14 -15.46
C PRO A 170 4.14 -19.39 -14.17
N GLY A 171 4.17 -18.04 -14.18
CA GLY A 171 3.84 -17.21 -13.02
C GLY A 171 2.35 -17.16 -12.70
N PHE A 172 1.47 -17.48 -13.66
CA PHE A 172 0.01 -17.37 -13.52
C PHE A 172 -0.52 -18.00 -12.23
N GLY A 173 -0.06 -19.20 -11.88
CA GLY A 173 -0.53 -19.93 -10.70
C GLY A 173 -0.21 -19.26 -9.36
N PHE A 174 0.74 -18.31 -9.35
CA PHE A 174 1.19 -17.55 -8.18
C PHE A 174 0.69 -16.11 -8.19
N THR A 175 -0.17 -15.74 -9.14
CA THR A 175 -0.73 -14.39 -9.24
C THR A 175 -2.25 -14.41 -9.19
N ASN A 176 -2.86 -13.26 -8.91
CA ASN A 176 -4.28 -13.00 -9.08
C ASN A 176 -4.44 -11.84 -10.07
N GLY A 177 -5.00 -12.09 -11.25
CA GLY A 177 -5.12 -11.05 -12.28
C GLY A 177 -3.80 -10.40 -12.72
N GLY A 178 -2.66 -11.11 -12.52
CA GLY A 178 -1.31 -10.60 -12.78
C GLY A 178 -0.56 -10.05 -11.57
N PHE A 179 -1.21 -9.93 -10.41
CA PHE A 179 -0.61 -9.37 -9.20
C PHE A 179 -0.10 -10.49 -8.29
N ALA A 180 1.11 -10.36 -7.77
CA ALA A 180 1.64 -11.27 -6.77
C ALA A 180 1.06 -10.97 -5.37
N GLY A 181 0.72 -9.72 -5.08
CA GLY A 181 0.06 -9.23 -3.89
C GLY A 181 -1.47 -9.25 -4.03
N GLN A 182 -2.14 -8.25 -3.46
CA GLN A 182 -3.60 -8.17 -3.43
C GLN A 182 -4.15 -7.26 -4.54
N THR A 183 -5.32 -7.60 -5.09
CA THR A 183 -5.99 -6.82 -6.17
C THR A 183 -7.18 -6.00 -5.68
N ALA A 184 -7.51 -6.11 -4.39
CA ALA A 184 -8.78 -5.65 -3.84
C ALA A 184 -8.94 -4.12 -3.83
N GLY A 185 -7.87 -3.35 -4.03
CA GLY A 185 -7.90 -1.89 -3.94
C GLY A 185 -7.99 -1.37 -2.51
N LYS A 186 -8.18 -0.05 -2.40
CA LYS A 186 -8.44 0.65 -1.14
C LYS A 186 -9.62 1.59 -1.26
N SER A 187 -9.99 2.24 -0.16
CA SER A 187 -11.13 3.15 -0.11
C SER A 187 -10.76 4.48 0.48
N LEU A 188 -11.24 5.53 -0.17
CA LEU A 188 -11.28 6.88 0.31
C LEU A 188 -12.69 7.15 0.85
N VAL A 189 -12.82 7.31 2.16
CA VAL A 189 -14.10 7.38 2.86
C VAL A 189 -14.45 8.83 3.16
N ARG A 190 -15.72 9.21 2.94
CA ARG A 190 -16.24 10.52 3.32
C ARG A 190 -16.28 10.61 4.83
N VAL A 191 -15.68 11.65 5.40
CA VAL A 191 -15.54 11.83 6.85
C VAL A 191 -16.79 12.43 7.47
N LYS A 192 -17.34 13.47 6.82
CA LYS A 192 -18.53 14.16 7.34
C LYS A 192 -19.70 13.19 7.46
N ASP A 193 -20.31 13.16 8.65
CA ASP A 193 -21.44 12.30 9.00
C ASP A 193 -21.18 10.80 8.74
N CYS A 194 -19.91 10.39 8.77
CA CYS A 194 -19.51 9.00 8.51
C CYS A 194 -19.96 8.08 9.64
N ASP A 195 -20.78 7.10 9.27
CA ASP A 195 -21.25 6.05 10.17
C ASP A 195 -20.60 4.69 9.87
N LEU A 196 -19.64 4.66 8.95
CA LEU A 196 -18.95 3.45 8.52
C LEU A 196 -17.82 3.06 9.47
N LEU A 197 -17.56 1.76 9.50
CA LEU A 197 -16.36 1.19 10.10
C LEU A 197 -15.25 1.13 9.04
N MET A 198 -14.07 1.65 9.38
CA MET A 198 -12.91 1.54 8.51
C MET A 198 -12.51 0.06 8.33
N GLY A 199 -12.20 -0.32 7.10
CA GLY A 199 -11.67 -1.65 6.77
C GLY A 199 -10.34 -1.54 6.03
N ILE A 200 -9.71 -2.69 5.76
CA ILE A 200 -8.43 -2.74 5.03
C ILE A 200 -8.60 -2.40 3.56
N HIS A 201 -9.65 -2.92 2.90
CA HIS A 201 -9.88 -2.71 1.46
C HIS A 201 -11.12 -1.87 1.17
N ARG A 202 -12.15 -2.03 2.00
CA ARG A 202 -13.45 -1.35 1.89
C ARG A 202 -14.00 -1.07 3.28
N PRO A 203 -14.74 0.03 3.46
CA PRO A 203 -15.46 0.26 4.69
C PRO A 203 -16.58 -0.77 4.88
N ARG A 204 -17.09 -0.88 6.11
CA ARG A 204 -18.19 -1.77 6.47
C ARG A 204 -19.28 -0.99 7.16
N VAL A 205 -20.52 -1.41 6.96
CA VAL A 205 -21.65 -0.90 7.72
C VAL A 205 -21.61 -1.50 9.14
N PRO A 206 -21.83 -0.72 10.21
CA PRO A 206 -22.08 -1.27 11.53
C PRO A 206 -23.27 -2.23 11.52
N SER A 207 -23.19 -3.32 12.27
CA SER A 207 -24.22 -4.37 12.28
C SER A 207 -25.64 -3.90 12.65
N ALA A 208 -25.77 -2.73 13.28
CA ALA A 208 -27.02 -2.17 13.75
C ALA A 208 -27.87 -1.46 12.66
N GLN A 209 -27.34 -1.20 11.45
CA GLN A 209 -27.96 -0.26 10.51
C GLN A 209 -28.92 -0.85 9.46
N ALA A 210 -29.30 -2.12 9.56
CA ALA A 210 -30.26 -2.81 8.65
C ALA A 210 -29.94 -2.82 7.14
N ARG A 211 -28.96 -2.05 6.64
CA ARG A 211 -28.47 -2.07 5.26
C ARG A 211 -27.26 -2.99 5.12
N GLU A 212 -27.18 -3.71 4.00
CA GLU A 212 -26.15 -4.73 3.80
C GLU A 212 -24.78 -4.17 3.39
N ARG A 213 -24.72 -3.02 2.70
CA ARG A 213 -23.47 -2.51 2.11
C ARG A 213 -23.36 -0.97 2.09
N PRO A 214 -22.14 -0.41 2.22
CA PRO A 214 -21.90 1.01 1.97
C PRO A 214 -22.07 1.35 0.49
N MET A 215 -22.55 2.56 0.21
CA MET A 215 -22.69 3.12 -1.13
C MET A 215 -21.35 3.71 -1.57
N GLY A 216 -20.81 3.20 -2.67
CA GLY A 216 -19.54 3.68 -3.20
C GLY A 216 -19.47 3.70 -4.72
N LEU A 217 -18.54 4.49 -5.23
CA LEU A 217 -18.21 4.59 -6.65
C LEU A 217 -16.73 4.26 -6.87
N ALA A 218 -16.35 3.93 -8.10
CA ALA A 218 -14.93 3.85 -8.45
C ALA A 218 -14.36 5.27 -8.58
N CYS A 219 -13.21 5.53 -7.96
CA CYS A 219 -12.44 6.75 -8.17
C CYS A 219 -11.94 6.78 -9.61
N GLN A 220 -12.10 7.93 -10.26
CA GLN A 220 -11.75 8.12 -11.66
C GLN A 220 -10.54 9.05 -11.82
N SER A 221 -10.18 9.82 -10.80
CA SER A 221 -9.05 10.78 -10.86
C SER A 221 -7.74 10.21 -10.35
N ALA A 222 -7.72 9.04 -9.70
CA ALA A 222 -6.49 8.47 -9.16
C ALA A 222 -6.52 6.93 -9.12
N VAL A 223 -5.32 6.36 -9.17
CA VAL A 223 -5.05 4.93 -8.89
C VAL A 223 -4.08 4.80 -7.73
N LEU A 224 -4.02 3.62 -7.13
CA LEU A 224 -3.08 3.32 -6.05
C LEU A 224 -1.95 2.43 -6.55
N LEU A 225 -0.72 2.91 -6.47
CA LEU A 225 0.47 2.15 -6.85
C LEU A 225 0.95 1.34 -5.66
N HIS A 226 1.03 0.03 -5.82
CA HIS A 226 1.44 -0.89 -4.77
C HIS A 226 2.85 -1.44 -5.05
N PHE A 227 3.76 -1.13 -4.15
CA PHE A 227 5.16 -1.57 -4.15
C PHE A 227 5.33 -2.87 -3.35
N GLU A 228 4.56 -3.91 -3.73
CA GLU A 228 4.55 -5.23 -3.08
C GLU A 228 5.96 -5.85 -3.09
N GLY A 229 6.68 -5.66 -1.98
CA GLY A 229 8.12 -5.91 -1.89
C GLY A 229 8.93 -4.82 -2.58
N LEU A 230 9.24 -3.74 -1.83
CA LEU A 230 10.04 -2.58 -2.28
C LEU A 230 11.38 -2.98 -2.91
N THR A 231 11.96 -4.08 -2.43
CA THR A 231 13.16 -4.70 -2.97
C THR A 231 12.94 -6.23 -3.05
N PRO A 232 13.75 -6.97 -3.81
CA PRO A 232 13.71 -8.44 -3.78
C PRO A 232 13.88 -8.99 -2.37
N ALA A 233 14.82 -8.44 -1.60
CA ALA A 233 15.08 -8.77 -0.20
C ALA A 233 13.83 -8.56 0.68
N HIS A 234 13.18 -7.40 0.57
CA HIS A 234 11.94 -7.11 1.29
C HIS A 234 10.79 -8.06 0.90
N TRP A 235 10.65 -8.40 -0.38
CA TRP A 235 9.64 -9.37 -0.80
C TRP A 235 9.90 -10.76 -0.21
N MET A 236 11.16 -11.23 -0.28
CA MET A 236 11.58 -12.52 0.26
C MET A 236 11.36 -12.60 1.77
N ALA A 237 11.64 -11.52 2.49
CA ALA A 237 11.36 -11.35 3.90
C ALA A 237 9.89 -11.56 4.25
N LYS A 238 9.01 -10.91 3.48
CA LYS A 238 7.56 -10.97 3.66
C LYS A 238 7.04 -12.41 3.49
N ILE A 239 7.46 -13.11 2.44
CA ILE A 239 7.06 -14.51 2.21
C ILE A 239 7.58 -15.44 3.32
N THR A 240 8.82 -15.24 3.77
CA THR A 240 9.42 -16.01 4.86
C THR A 240 8.65 -15.83 6.16
N ARG A 241 8.32 -14.58 6.52
CA ARG A 241 7.50 -14.26 7.70
C ARG A 241 6.12 -14.91 7.64
N TYR A 242 5.47 -14.90 6.46
CA TYR A 242 4.19 -15.59 6.29
C TYR A 242 4.29 -17.09 6.51
N SER A 243 5.37 -17.74 6.05
CA SER A 243 5.59 -19.18 6.27
C SER A 243 5.71 -19.56 7.76
N GLN A 244 6.14 -18.62 8.60
CA GLN A 244 6.39 -18.82 10.03
C GLN A 244 5.19 -18.39 10.91
N THR A 245 4.19 -17.71 10.34
CA THR A 245 3.08 -17.18 11.12
C THR A 245 2.04 -18.26 11.41
N ALA A 246 1.69 -18.48 12.68
CA ALA A 246 0.72 -19.51 13.09
C ALA A 246 -0.66 -19.43 12.39
N ARG A 247 -1.07 -18.23 11.95
CA ARG A 247 -2.31 -18.03 11.18
C ARG A 247 -2.23 -18.52 9.73
N TYR A 248 -1.04 -18.73 9.16
CA TYR A 248 -0.89 -19.43 7.88
C TYR A 248 -1.36 -20.88 8.01
N SER A 249 -0.97 -21.55 9.10
CA SER A 249 -1.38 -22.91 9.43
C SER A 249 -2.89 -23.05 9.68
N GLN A 250 -3.59 -21.95 10.01
CA GLN A 250 -5.04 -21.90 10.21
C GLN A 250 -5.84 -21.49 8.96
N GLY A 251 -5.18 -21.06 7.87
CA GLY A 251 -5.82 -20.80 6.58
C GLY A 251 -6.42 -19.40 6.38
N ASP A 252 -6.32 -18.48 7.35
CA ASP A 252 -7.13 -17.24 7.38
C ASP A 252 -6.42 -15.98 6.87
N LEU A 253 -5.13 -16.01 6.54
CA LEU A 253 -4.36 -14.80 6.23
C LEU A 253 -4.23 -14.43 4.75
N LEU A 254 -4.16 -15.43 3.85
CA LEU A 254 -3.63 -15.22 2.51
C LEU A 254 -4.59 -15.69 1.42
N GLY A 255 -4.59 -14.96 0.31
CA GLY A 255 -5.23 -15.39 -0.94
C GLY A 255 -4.64 -16.70 -1.46
N ARG A 256 -5.38 -17.39 -2.34
CA ARG A 256 -4.96 -18.70 -2.89
C ARG A 256 -3.59 -18.66 -3.56
N HIS A 257 -3.27 -17.57 -4.26
CA HIS A 257 -2.01 -17.39 -4.98
C HIS A 257 -0.84 -17.10 -4.03
N GLN A 258 -1.03 -16.24 -3.02
CA GLN A 258 -0.03 -16.00 -1.97
C GLN A 258 0.26 -17.28 -1.15
N LYS A 259 -0.77 -18.09 -0.85
CA LYS A 259 -0.56 -19.42 -0.26
C LYS A 259 0.31 -20.33 -1.14
N ARG A 260 0.20 -20.24 -2.46
CA ARG A 260 1.07 -20.99 -3.38
C ARG A 260 2.51 -20.48 -3.35
N GLN A 261 2.73 -19.17 -3.21
CA GLN A 261 4.07 -18.60 -3.03
C GLN A 261 4.73 -19.11 -1.74
N VAL A 262 4.01 -19.09 -0.62
CA VAL A 262 4.50 -19.63 0.66
C VAL A 262 4.76 -21.15 0.57
N ASN A 263 3.84 -21.91 -0.02
CA ASN A 263 4.04 -23.35 -0.22
C ASN A 263 5.21 -23.67 -1.16
N TYR A 264 5.52 -22.80 -2.12
CA TYR A 264 6.71 -22.95 -2.94
C TYR A 264 7.98 -22.84 -2.10
N LEU A 265 8.06 -21.86 -1.19
CA LEU A 265 9.19 -21.75 -0.25
C LEU A 265 9.35 -23.01 0.61
N ILE A 266 8.25 -23.49 1.21
CA ILE A 266 8.24 -24.69 2.07
C ILE A 266 8.71 -25.93 1.29
N ARG A 267 8.22 -26.13 0.06
CA ARG A 267 8.59 -27.28 -0.79
C ARG A 267 10.04 -27.23 -1.27
N ASN A 268 10.64 -26.05 -1.29
CA ASN A 268 12.05 -25.85 -1.63
C ASN A 268 12.92 -25.69 -0.37
N ASN A 269 12.49 -26.27 0.77
CA ASN A 269 13.24 -26.30 2.04
C ASN A 269 13.73 -24.92 2.50
N TRP A 270 12.89 -23.89 2.36
CA TRP A 270 13.23 -22.51 2.72
C TRP A 270 14.45 -21.96 1.97
N SER A 271 14.76 -22.47 0.77
CA SER A 271 15.86 -21.98 -0.06
C SER A 271 15.62 -20.55 -0.54
N ALA A 272 16.55 -19.66 -0.20
CA ALA A 272 16.54 -18.30 -0.69
C ALA A 272 16.79 -18.18 -2.19
N GLU A 273 17.63 -19.05 -2.76
CA GLU A 273 17.84 -19.11 -4.21
C GLU A 273 16.54 -19.45 -4.93
N ALA A 274 15.79 -20.44 -4.43
CA ALA A 274 14.49 -20.79 -4.98
C ALA A 274 13.50 -19.62 -4.84
N LEU A 275 13.48 -18.96 -3.68
CA LEU A 275 12.60 -17.81 -3.45
C LEU A 275 12.98 -16.62 -4.35
N ARG A 276 14.26 -16.42 -4.63
CA ARG A 276 14.74 -15.41 -5.58
C ARG A 276 14.32 -15.73 -7.01
N LYS A 277 14.42 -17.00 -7.44
CA LYS A 277 13.89 -17.44 -8.73
C LYS A 277 12.38 -17.21 -8.85
N LEU A 278 11.62 -17.47 -7.77
CA LEU A 278 10.19 -17.17 -7.73
C LEU A 278 9.93 -15.65 -7.77
N HIS A 279 10.69 -14.86 -7.03
CA HIS A 279 10.62 -13.40 -7.10
C HIS A 279 10.79 -12.93 -8.55
N ASP A 280 11.87 -13.34 -9.21
CA ASP A 280 12.18 -12.89 -10.56
C ASP A 280 11.10 -13.32 -11.56
N LEU A 281 10.57 -14.55 -11.44
CA LEU A 281 9.43 -15.03 -12.23
C LEU A 281 8.18 -14.16 -12.10
N LEU A 282 7.90 -13.64 -10.90
CA LEU A 282 6.66 -12.90 -10.63
C LEU A 282 6.82 -11.39 -10.79
N LYS A 283 7.99 -10.85 -10.49
CA LYS A 283 8.23 -9.42 -10.31
C LYS A 283 9.09 -8.81 -11.40
N VAL A 284 9.93 -9.59 -12.08
CA VAL A 284 10.79 -9.09 -13.15
C VAL A 284 10.18 -9.45 -14.51
N ILE A 285 10.08 -8.48 -15.41
CA ILE A 285 9.62 -8.68 -16.78
C ILE A 285 10.77 -8.36 -17.75
N ASP A 286 11.05 -9.26 -18.69
CA ASP A 286 12.01 -8.98 -19.75
C ASP A 286 11.43 -8.00 -20.80
N GLU A 287 12.27 -7.47 -21.67
CA GLU A 287 11.88 -6.49 -22.69
C GLU A 287 10.79 -7.00 -23.66
N PRO A 288 10.83 -8.27 -24.14
CA PRO A 288 9.72 -8.83 -24.93
C PRO A 288 8.40 -8.88 -24.15
N THR A 289 8.44 -9.28 -22.88
CA THR A 289 7.25 -9.30 -22.02
C THR A 289 6.76 -7.89 -21.76
N GLU A 290 7.64 -6.92 -21.49
CA GLU A 290 7.27 -5.52 -21.32
C GLU A 290 6.53 -5.00 -22.55
N THR A 291 7.10 -5.19 -23.75
CA THR A 291 6.50 -4.74 -25.01
C THR A 291 5.12 -5.36 -25.22
N ARG A 292 4.99 -6.67 -24.98
CA ARG A 292 3.72 -7.38 -25.08
C ARG A 292 2.68 -6.86 -24.08
N LEU A 293 3.05 -6.69 -22.81
CA LEU A 293 2.11 -6.24 -21.78
C LEU A 293 1.67 -4.78 -22.01
N ARG A 294 2.57 -3.91 -22.48
CA ARG A 294 2.21 -2.54 -22.90
C ARG A 294 1.29 -2.55 -24.10
N GLY A 295 1.58 -3.37 -25.12
CA GLY A 295 0.73 -3.51 -26.31
C GLY A 295 -0.68 -4.03 -26.01
N LEU A 296 -0.82 -4.82 -24.93
CA LEU A 296 -2.12 -5.29 -24.42
C LEU A 296 -2.82 -4.29 -23.49
N GLY A 297 -2.19 -3.17 -23.14
CA GLY A 297 -2.73 -2.17 -22.20
C GLY A 297 -2.77 -2.65 -20.75
N VAL A 298 -1.95 -3.64 -20.38
CA VAL A 298 -1.94 -4.25 -19.04
C VAL A 298 -0.67 -3.96 -18.25
N LEU A 299 0.16 -3.06 -18.77
CA LEU A 299 1.32 -2.48 -18.11
C LEU A 299 1.39 -0.99 -18.45
N GLU A 300 1.46 -0.15 -17.42
CA GLU A 300 1.55 1.29 -17.53
C GLU A 300 2.81 1.81 -16.83
N THR A 301 3.22 3.02 -17.19
CA THR A 301 4.17 3.80 -16.40
C THR A 301 3.33 4.83 -15.63
N SER A 302 3.28 4.71 -14.31
CA SER A 302 2.44 5.58 -13.48
C SER A 302 3.29 6.64 -12.79
N ALA A 303 2.68 7.79 -12.50
CA ALA A 303 3.37 8.98 -12.01
C ALA A 303 3.39 9.01 -10.48
N VAL A 304 4.42 8.42 -9.87
CA VAL A 304 4.79 8.71 -8.49
C VAL A 304 6.22 9.22 -8.47
N ASN A 305 6.47 10.29 -7.72
CA ASN A 305 7.81 10.86 -7.57
C ASN A 305 8.03 11.28 -6.12
N PRO A 306 8.23 10.33 -5.19
CA PRO A 306 8.43 10.67 -3.78
C PRO A 306 9.66 11.56 -3.56
N SER A 307 10.68 11.44 -4.42
CA SER A 307 11.86 12.32 -4.42
C SER A 307 11.51 13.79 -4.66
N TYR A 308 10.48 14.09 -5.47
CA TYR A 308 9.96 15.46 -5.63
C TYR A 308 9.36 15.96 -4.31
N GLY A 309 8.49 15.17 -3.67
CA GLY A 309 7.90 15.53 -2.38
C GLY A 309 8.97 15.79 -1.32
N LEU A 310 9.98 14.92 -1.21
CA LEU A 310 11.09 15.11 -0.29
C LEU A 310 11.83 16.42 -0.54
N ARG A 311 12.09 16.80 -1.80
CA ARG A 311 12.71 18.08 -2.13
C ARG A 311 11.84 19.28 -1.75
N VAL A 312 10.52 19.21 -1.95
CA VAL A 312 9.57 20.26 -1.57
C VAL A 312 9.69 20.59 -0.07
N PHE A 313 9.89 19.58 0.77
CA PHE A 313 10.03 19.74 2.22
C PHE A 313 11.48 19.77 2.72
N GLY A 314 12.47 19.96 1.82
CA GLY A 314 13.88 20.10 2.20
C GLY A 314 14.60 18.81 2.59
N LEU A 315 13.98 17.64 2.44
CA LEU A 315 14.51 16.33 2.82
C LEU A 315 15.29 15.61 1.72
N GLY A 316 15.39 16.20 0.52
CA GLY A 316 15.94 15.52 -0.66
C GLY A 316 17.40 15.06 -0.55
N ALA A 317 18.20 15.65 0.34
CA ALA A 317 19.58 15.23 0.62
C ALA A 317 19.70 14.36 1.88
N GLU A 318 18.67 14.34 2.73
CA GLU A 318 18.65 13.63 4.01
C GLU A 318 18.08 12.21 3.93
N VAL A 319 17.28 11.95 2.91
CA VAL A 319 16.57 10.70 2.72
C VAL A 319 17.13 9.97 1.50
N ASP A 320 17.82 8.87 1.75
CA ASP A 320 18.36 7.98 0.73
C ASP A 320 17.32 6.92 0.35
N LEU A 321 16.82 7.01 -0.89
CA LEU A 321 15.80 6.10 -1.45
C LEU A 321 16.41 4.94 -2.25
N SER A 322 17.72 4.73 -2.18
CA SER A 322 18.41 3.61 -2.83
C SER A 322 17.91 2.27 -2.29
N VAL A 323 18.06 1.24 -3.13
CA VAL A 323 17.75 -0.15 -2.75
C VAL A 323 18.62 -0.58 -1.57
N GLU A 324 19.90 -0.21 -1.58
CA GLU A 324 20.87 -0.55 -0.54
C GLU A 324 20.48 0.06 0.81
N CYS A 325 20.04 1.32 0.84
CA CYS A 325 19.58 1.94 2.07
C CYS A 325 18.33 1.26 2.63
N SER A 326 17.35 0.99 1.76
CA SER A 326 16.15 0.27 2.15
C SER A 326 16.48 -1.11 2.74
N ASP A 327 17.30 -1.91 2.04
CA ASP A 327 17.66 -3.26 2.47
C ASP A 327 18.38 -3.27 3.83
N ARG A 328 19.32 -2.33 4.07
CA ARG A 328 19.97 -2.19 5.39
C ARG A 328 18.97 -1.95 6.51
N GLY A 329 18.02 -1.02 6.29
CA GLY A 329 16.97 -0.73 7.27
C GLY A 329 16.13 -1.96 7.66
N TRP A 330 15.96 -2.90 6.74
CA TRP A 330 15.27 -4.16 6.99
C TRP A 330 16.12 -5.21 7.71
N VAL A 331 17.44 -5.28 7.43
CA VAL A 331 18.37 -6.20 8.13
C VAL A 331 18.38 -5.89 9.62
N ASP A 332 18.57 -4.62 9.98
CA ASP A 332 18.73 -4.19 11.37
C ASP A 332 17.47 -4.44 12.21
N TRP A 333 16.33 -4.49 11.52
CA TRP A 333 15.02 -4.62 12.13
C TRP A 333 14.49 -6.07 12.16
N ALA A 334 15.10 -6.97 11.37
CA ALA A 334 14.81 -8.40 11.36
C ALA A 334 16.05 -9.24 10.99
N PRO A 335 17.04 -9.37 11.90
CA PRO A 335 18.37 -9.93 11.59
C PRO A 335 18.37 -11.36 11.02
N GLY A 336 17.32 -12.15 11.25
CA GLY A 336 17.17 -13.50 10.68
C GLY A 336 16.66 -13.55 9.24
N ILE A 337 16.13 -12.44 8.71
CA ILE A 337 15.43 -12.40 7.43
C ILE A 337 16.39 -12.33 6.22
N LEU A 338 17.46 -11.55 6.34
CA LEU A 338 18.45 -11.37 5.26
C LEU A 338 19.71 -12.23 5.43
N SER A 339 19.85 -12.96 6.55
CA SER A 339 20.85 -14.03 6.68
C SER A 339 20.69 -15.15 5.63
N TYR A 340 19.52 -15.21 4.98
CA TYR A 340 19.24 -16.10 3.85
C TYR A 340 19.50 -15.43 2.49
N ALA A 341 19.65 -14.11 2.41
CA ALA A 341 19.83 -13.37 1.17
C ALA A 341 21.30 -13.07 0.82
N ALA A 342 22.25 -13.40 1.71
CA ALA A 342 23.70 -13.29 1.50
C ALA A 342 24.30 -14.57 0.92
#